data_AF-A0A6I6SCS6-F1
#
_entry.id   AF-A0A6I6SCS6-F1
#
_cell.length_a   1.000
_cell.length_b   1.000
_cell.length_c   1.000
_cell.angle_alpha   90.00
_cell.angle_beta   90.00
_cell.angle_gamma   90.00
#
_symmetry.space_group_name_H-M   'P 1'
#
loop_
_entity.id
_entity.type
_entity.pdbx_description
1 polymer ?
#
loop_
_entity_poly.entity_id
_entity_poly.type
_entity_poly.pdbx_seq_one_letter_code
_entity_poly.pdbx_strand_id
1 'polypeptide(L)'
;MTATVAEPTGARARQTYYWRVRNARTRQSPGSAGQAWHIQPGHPGGAYSDLGHELDPPEHHAPTLLSRSRPTGRRGDEQEFRGGCLACEWEGPVHSGNGFGDGDNEAVEDAHDHCFPGWRALPPITTVEDRWAVPRSRSRWAQLTSQYPAGWIDQGAPVVAWRRYRREAHAPPYTGRPRYELRVTRPPIDRGRRPTDQGALF
;
A
#
# COMPACT_ATOMS: atom_id res chain seq x y z
N MET A 1 -30.94 15.99 19.14
CA MET A 1 -30.12 14.79 18.93
C MET A 1 -29.71 14.75 17.47
N THR A 2 -28.50 15.20 17.15
CA THR A 2 -27.95 15.12 15.79
C THR A 2 -27.58 13.66 15.52
N ALA A 3 -28.36 12.98 14.68
CA ALA A 3 -27.98 11.67 14.17
C ALA A 3 -26.67 11.83 13.41
N THR A 4 -25.58 11.30 13.95
CA THR A 4 -24.31 11.17 13.25
C THR A 4 -24.54 10.18 12.12
N VAL A 5 -24.52 10.62 10.86
CA VAL A 5 -24.57 9.69 9.73
C VAL A 5 -23.37 8.76 9.86
N ALA A 6 -23.62 7.46 10.03
CA ALA A 6 -22.57 6.46 10.07
C ALA A 6 -21.78 6.52 8.76
N GLU A 7 -20.48 6.67 8.87
CA GLU A 7 -19.59 6.67 7.72
C GLU A 7 -19.62 5.28 7.06
N PRO A 8 -19.72 5.18 5.72
CA PRO A 8 -19.79 3.89 5.06
C PRO A 8 -18.48 3.09 5.20
N THR A 9 -18.59 1.78 5.03
CA THR A 9 -17.47 0.83 4.99
C THR A 9 -17.16 0.43 3.54
N GLY A 10 -15.91 0.09 3.27
CA GLY A 10 -15.36 -0.22 1.95
C GLY A 10 -14.69 0.99 1.31
N ALA A 11 -13.53 0.78 0.68
CA ALA A 11 -12.71 1.85 0.14
C ALA A 11 -13.44 2.72 -0.90
N ARG A 12 -14.20 2.07 -1.81
CA ARG A 12 -14.99 2.77 -2.84
C ARG A 12 -16.16 3.56 -2.26
N ALA A 13 -16.85 3.01 -1.25
CA ALA A 13 -17.96 3.67 -0.61
C ALA A 13 -17.50 4.90 0.20
N ARG A 14 -16.37 4.77 0.91
CA ARG A 14 -15.68 5.88 1.59
C ARG A 14 -15.22 6.96 0.62
N GLN A 15 -14.58 6.59 -0.49
CA GLN A 15 -14.18 7.56 -1.52
C GLN A 15 -15.39 8.31 -2.11
N THR A 16 -16.49 7.60 -2.38
CA THR A 16 -17.74 8.21 -2.84
C THR A 16 -18.30 9.18 -1.80
N TYR A 17 -18.33 8.79 -0.53
CA TYR A 17 -18.78 9.65 0.56
C TYR A 17 -17.90 10.89 0.74
N TYR A 18 -16.58 10.72 0.71
CA TYR A 18 -15.61 11.81 0.74
C TYR A 18 -15.87 12.84 -0.36
N TRP A 19 -16.13 12.40 -1.61
CA TRP A 19 -16.48 13.34 -2.68
C TRP A 19 -17.80 14.08 -2.44
N ARG A 20 -18.79 13.44 -1.81
CA ARG A 20 -20.03 14.12 -1.41
C ARG A 20 -19.75 15.18 -0.35
N VAL A 21 -18.95 14.86 0.66
CA VAL A 21 -18.54 15.79 1.71
C VAL A 21 -17.76 16.96 1.13
N ARG A 22 -16.71 16.67 0.35
CA ARG A 22 -15.82 17.68 -0.25
C ARG A 22 -16.56 18.65 -1.18
N ASN A 23 -17.59 18.18 -1.88
CA ASN A 23 -18.42 19.00 -2.76
C ASN A 23 -19.63 19.62 -2.05
N ALA A 24 -19.69 19.59 -0.71
CA ALA A 24 -20.80 20.10 0.11
C ALA A 24 -22.18 19.52 -0.28
N ARG A 25 -22.21 18.27 -0.76
CA ARG A 25 -23.43 17.54 -1.15
C ARG A 25 -24.01 16.73 0.02
N THR A 26 -23.54 16.92 1.24
CA THR A 26 -24.04 16.27 2.46
C THR A 26 -24.63 17.32 3.42
N ARG A 27 -25.74 16.97 4.10
CA ARG A 27 -26.41 17.86 5.09
C ARG A 27 -25.57 18.08 6.36
N GLN A 28 -24.68 17.15 6.66
CA GLN A 28 -23.69 17.24 7.73
C GLN A 28 -22.31 17.07 7.08
N SER A 29 -21.45 18.06 7.24
CA SER A 29 -20.04 17.97 6.85
C SER A 29 -19.23 17.72 8.13
N PRO A 30 -18.23 16.84 8.11
CA PRO A 30 -17.15 16.94 9.09
C PRO A 30 -16.56 18.36 9.03
N GLY A 31 -15.84 18.77 10.09
CA GLY A 31 -15.20 20.10 10.12
C GLY A 31 -14.28 20.36 8.93
N SER A 32 -13.75 19.30 8.32
CA SER A 32 -13.04 19.30 7.03
C SER A 32 -13.25 17.98 6.29
N ALA A 33 -13.31 17.99 4.96
CA ALA A 33 -13.42 16.78 4.15
C ALA A 33 -12.30 15.77 4.43
N GLY A 34 -11.10 16.23 4.81
CA GLY A 34 -9.97 15.37 5.17
C GLY A 34 -10.20 14.53 6.43
N GLN A 35 -11.21 14.85 7.25
CA GLN A 35 -11.57 14.05 8.43
C GLN A 35 -12.42 12.82 8.09
N ALA A 36 -13.01 12.78 6.90
CA ALA A 36 -13.63 11.58 6.37
C ALA A 36 -12.54 10.66 5.79
N TRP A 37 -12.68 9.36 6.01
CA TRP A 37 -11.85 8.38 5.33
C TRP A 37 -12.03 8.47 3.82
N HIS A 38 -10.91 8.47 3.13
CA HIS A 38 -10.85 8.53 1.69
C HIS A 38 -9.61 7.78 1.22
N ILE A 39 -9.58 7.42 -0.07
CA ILE A 39 -8.38 6.84 -0.66
C ILE A 39 -7.32 7.92 -0.76
N GLN A 40 -6.13 7.64 -0.22
CA GLN A 40 -4.98 8.54 -0.22
C GLN A 40 -4.67 8.98 -1.66
N PRO A 41 -4.45 10.28 -1.91
CA PRO A 41 -4.07 10.78 -3.23
C PRO A 41 -2.89 9.99 -3.83
N GLY A 42 -3.01 9.65 -5.11
CA GLY A 42 -2.02 8.85 -5.86
C GLY A 42 -2.14 7.33 -5.71
N HIS A 43 -2.95 6.83 -4.78
CA HIS A 43 -3.23 5.39 -4.66
C HIS A 43 -4.40 4.97 -5.57
N PRO A 44 -4.48 3.69 -5.99
CA PRO A 44 -5.53 3.18 -6.86
C PRO A 44 -6.93 3.50 -6.35
N GLY A 45 -7.79 4.02 -7.23
CA GLY A 45 -9.14 4.48 -6.89
C GLY A 45 -9.22 5.86 -6.22
N GLY A 46 -8.08 6.46 -5.89
CA GLY A 46 -7.98 7.79 -5.29
C GLY A 46 -7.87 8.93 -6.29
N ALA A 47 -7.87 10.17 -5.79
CA ALA A 47 -7.58 11.35 -6.59
C ALA A 47 -6.13 11.28 -7.13
N TYR A 48 -5.91 11.80 -8.35
CA TYR A 48 -4.59 11.83 -9.01
C TYR A 48 -3.94 10.46 -9.23
N SER A 49 -4.72 9.38 -9.22
CA SER A 49 -4.24 8.07 -9.67
C SER A 49 -4.30 7.99 -11.19
N ASP A 50 -3.16 7.70 -11.82
CA ASP A 50 -3.06 7.50 -13.26
C ASP A 50 -3.80 6.24 -13.74
N LEU A 51 -4.07 5.30 -12.83
CA LEU A 51 -4.82 4.07 -13.11
C LEU A 51 -6.34 4.27 -13.04
N GLY A 52 -6.78 5.52 -12.84
CA GLY A 52 -8.19 5.88 -12.84
C GLY A 52 -8.93 5.50 -11.56
N HIS A 53 -10.18 5.92 -11.52
CA HIS A 53 -11.19 5.50 -10.55
C HIS A 53 -12.08 4.50 -11.28
N GLU A 54 -11.70 3.22 -11.32
CA GLU A 54 -12.54 2.22 -11.96
C GLU A 54 -13.96 2.29 -11.36
N LEU A 55 -14.94 2.61 -12.22
CA LEU A 55 -16.34 2.75 -11.81
C LEU A 55 -16.91 1.41 -11.39
N ASP A 56 -16.40 0.32 -11.95
CA ASP A 56 -16.72 -1.04 -11.59
C ASP A 56 -15.65 -1.62 -10.65
N PRO A 57 -16.01 -2.47 -9.69
CA PRO A 57 -15.02 -3.15 -8.87
C PRO A 57 -14.14 -4.02 -9.76
N PRO A 58 -12.82 -4.07 -9.52
CA PRO A 58 -11.95 -5.02 -10.20
C PRO A 58 -12.42 -6.46 -9.98
N GLU A 59 -12.23 -7.32 -10.97
CA GLU A 59 -12.58 -8.75 -10.87
C GLU A 59 -11.78 -9.50 -9.78
N HIS A 60 -10.69 -8.90 -9.32
CA HIS A 60 -9.78 -9.46 -8.33
C HIS A 60 -9.54 -8.47 -7.20
N HIS A 61 -9.17 -8.98 -6.02
CA HIS A 61 -8.80 -8.13 -4.89
C HIS A 61 -7.64 -7.21 -5.27
N ALA A 62 -7.90 -5.90 -5.26
CA ALA A 62 -6.92 -4.88 -5.59
C ALA A 62 -6.66 -3.98 -4.36
N PRO A 63 -5.40 -3.83 -3.93
CA PRO A 63 -5.06 -3.10 -2.72
C PRO A 63 -5.12 -1.59 -2.94
N THR A 64 -5.52 -0.86 -1.92
CA THR A 64 -5.42 0.60 -1.86
C THR A 64 -5.15 1.08 -0.43
N LEU A 65 -4.86 2.37 -0.27
CA LEU A 65 -4.60 3.01 1.02
C LEU A 65 -5.72 3.98 1.33
N LEU A 66 -6.36 3.83 2.49
CA LEU A 66 -7.27 4.81 3.05
C LEU A 66 -6.53 5.69 4.05
N SER A 67 -6.89 6.97 4.09
CA SER A 67 -6.37 7.95 5.06
C SER A 67 -7.46 8.89 5.56
N ARG A 68 -7.21 9.50 6.72
CA ARG A 68 -7.92 10.68 7.23
C ARG A 68 -7.05 11.49 8.18
N SER A 69 -7.38 12.76 8.30
CA SER A 69 -6.87 13.66 9.34
C SER A 69 -7.75 13.57 10.59
N ARG A 70 -7.14 13.35 11.75
CA ARG A 70 -7.79 13.43 13.06
C ARG A 70 -7.34 14.66 13.83
N PRO A 71 -8.25 15.58 14.20
CA PRO A 71 -7.92 16.71 15.05
C PRO A 71 -7.48 16.22 16.43
N THR A 72 -6.29 16.64 16.88
CA THR A 72 -5.76 16.24 18.20
C THR A 72 -5.96 17.30 19.28
N GLY A 73 -6.47 18.49 18.92
CA GLY A 73 -6.61 19.64 19.82
C GLY A 73 -5.29 20.34 20.17
N ARG A 74 -4.13 19.81 19.74
CA ARG A 74 -2.82 20.49 19.76
C ARG A 74 -2.56 21.14 18.38
N ARG A 75 -1.44 21.88 18.20
CA ARG A 75 -1.03 22.41 16.88
C ARG A 75 -0.78 21.23 15.91
N GLY A 76 -1.82 20.79 15.20
CA GLY A 76 -1.74 19.80 14.12
C GLY A 76 -2.84 18.74 14.15
N ASP A 77 -3.06 18.15 12.98
CA ASP A 77 -3.87 16.95 12.81
C ASP A 77 -2.94 15.72 12.78
N GLU A 78 -3.33 14.65 13.45
CA GLU A 78 -2.70 13.33 13.32
C GLU A 78 -3.23 12.64 12.05
N GLN A 79 -2.39 11.92 11.32
CA GLN A 79 -2.88 11.12 10.19
C GLN A 79 -3.17 9.70 10.66
N GLU A 80 -4.34 9.20 10.28
CA GLU A 80 -4.71 7.80 10.44
C GLU A 80 -4.78 7.16 9.05
N PHE A 81 -4.25 5.95 8.93
CA PHE A 81 -4.17 5.15 7.72
C PHE A 81 -4.79 3.78 7.94
N ARG A 82 -5.32 3.17 6.89
CA ARG A 82 -5.68 1.75 6.90
C ARG A 82 -5.69 1.15 5.51
N GLY A 83 -5.39 -0.14 5.41
CA GLY A 83 -5.50 -0.87 4.15
C GLY A 83 -6.95 -0.97 3.69
N GLY A 84 -7.18 -0.96 2.38
CA GLY A 84 -8.48 -1.20 1.80
C GLY A 84 -8.41 -2.09 0.57
N CYS A 85 -9.53 -2.74 0.25
CA CYS A 85 -9.73 -3.45 -1.02
C CYS A 85 -10.64 -2.65 -1.94
N LEU A 86 -10.34 -2.60 -3.23
CA LEU A 86 -11.24 -2.02 -4.23
C LEU A 86 -12.33 -2.98 -4.71
N ALA A 87 -12.15 -4.29 -4.54
CA ALA A 87 -13.11 -5.31 -5.01
C ALA A 87 -14.16 -5.70 -3.96
N CYS A 88 -13.87 -5.53 -2.67
CA CYS A 88 -14.79 -5.87 -1.58
C CYS A 88 -14.74 -4.83 -0.46
N GLU A 89 -15.54 -5.02 0.60
CA GLU A 89 -15.66 -4.07 1.71
C GLU A 89 -14.57 -4.20 2.78
N TRP A 90 -13.57 -5.07 2.56
CA TRP A 90 -12.48 -5.30 3.53
C TRP A 90 -11.67 -4.02 3.79
N GLU A 91 -11.38 -3.80 5.07
CA GLU A 91 -10.53 -2.72 5.56
C GLU A 91 -9.63 -3.22 6.70
N GLY A 92 -8.34 -2.91 6.64
CA GLY A 92 -7.36 -3.28 7.65
C GLY A 92 -7.50 -2.49 8.97
N PRO A 93 -6.71 -2.80 9.99
CA PRO A 93 -6.63 -2.00 11.22
C PRO A 93 -6.22 -0.54 10.94
N VAL A 94 -6.48 0.34 11.91
CA VAL A 94 -6.09 1.75 11.84
C VAL A 94 -4.67 1.92 12.37
N HIS A 95 -3.83 2.57 11.58
CA HIS A 95 -2.45 2.92 11.91
C HIS A 95 -2.31 4.44 11.99
N SER A 96 -1.84 4.95 13.12
CA SER A 96 -1.49 6.36 13.25
C SER A 96 -0.07 6.63 12.76
N GLY A 97 0.14 7.79 12.14
CA GLY A 97 1.48 8.22 11.78
C GLY A 97 1.49 9.60 11.12
N ASN A 98 2.60 9.90 10.44
CA ASN A 98 2.76 11.14 9.68
C ASN A 98 2.76 10.89 8.17
N GLY A 99 2.51 9.64 7.73
CA GLY A 99 2.76 9.19 6.37
C GLY A 99 4.26 9.13 6.08
N PHE A 100 4.61 9.05 4.79
CA PHE A 100 6.01 8.97 4.34
C PHE A 100 6.75 7.75 4.92
N GLY A 101 6.07 6.60 4.96
CA GLY A 101 6.58 5.35 5.52
C GLY A 101 6.41 5.22 7.03
N ASP A 102 5.44 5.92 7.62
CA ASP A 102 5.06 5.91 9.03
C ASP A 102 3.53 5.77 9.12
N GLY A 103 3.05 4.55 9.37
CA GLY A 103 1.62 4.17 9.41
C GLY A 103 1.03 3.83 8.03
N ASP A 104 1.41 4.57 6.99
CA ASP A 104 0.98 4.31 5.61
C ASP A 104 1.58 3.02 5.03
N ASN A 105 2.82 2.67 5.38
CA ASN A 105 3.43 1.41 4.96
C ASN A 105 2.69 0.21 5.56
N GLU A 106 2.46 0.21 6.88
CA GLU A 106 1.74 -0.87 7.58
C GLU A 106 0.33 -1.06 6.99
N ALA A 107 -0.39 0.03 6.75
CA ALA A 107 -1.69 0.00 6.10
C ALA A 107 -1.65 -0.59 4.67
N VAL A 108 -0.65 -0.22 3.87
CA VAL A 108 -0.47 -0.77 2.52
C VAL A 108 -0.11 -2.25 2.58
N GLU A 109 0.75 -2.66 3.50
CA GLU A 109 1.12 -4.06 3.69
C GLU A 109 -0.10 -4.93 4.07
N ASP A 110 -0.97 -4.44 4.98
CA ASP A 110 -2.22 -5.12 5.33
C ASP A 110 -3.11 -5.32 4.09
N ALA A 111 -3.22 -4.29 3.24
CA ALA A 111 -4.01 -4.39 2.00
C ALA A 111 -3.44 -5.47 1.05
N HIS A 112 -2.12 -5.60 0.99
CA HIS A 112 -1.48 -6.64 0.19
C HIS A 112 -1.59 -8.03 0.82
N ASP A 113 -1.64 -8.14 2.15
CA ASP A 113 -1.93 -9.42 2.81
C ASP A 113 -3.31 -9.95 2.47
N HIS A 114 -4.27 -9.04 2.35
CA HIS A 114 -5.62 -9.37 1.91
C HIS A 114 -5.67 -9.72 0.41
N CYS A 115 -5.05 -8.90 -0.44
CA CYS A 115 -5.19 -9.04 -1.90
C CYS A 115 -4.28 -10.11 -2.51
N PHE A 116 -3.10 -10.32 -1.93
CA PHE A 116 -2.07 -11.25 -2.40
C PHE A 116 -1.49 -12.05 -1.22
N PRO A 117 -2.26 -13.00 -0.63
CA PRO A 117 -1.80 -13.77 0.51
C PRO A 117 -0.48 -14.49 0.21
N GLY A 118 0.58 -14.14 0.96
CA GLY A 118 1.93 -14.69 0.75
C GLY A 118 2.89 -13.81 -0.07
N TRP A 119 2.49 -12.59 -0.47
CA TRP A 119 3.36 -11.65 -1.20
C TRP A 119 4.70 -11.39 -0.51
N ARG A 120 4.77 -11.52 0.83
CA ARG A 120 6.01 -11.35 1.61
C ARG A 120 7.10 -12.37 1.26
N ALA A 121 6.75 -13.49 0.65
CA ALA A 121 7.68 -14.51 0.19
C ALA A 121 8.16 -14.29 -1.26
N LEU A 122 7.66 -13.26 -1.95
CA LEU A 122 8.10 -12.95 -3.31
C LEU A 122 9.59 -12.55 -3.33
N PRO A 123 10.33 -12.91 -4.40
CA PRO A 123 11.74 -12.56 -4.51
C PRO A 123 11.93 -11.03 -4.53
N PRO A 124 12.74 -10.46 -3.62
CA PRO A 124 12.95 -9.02 -3.58
C PRO A 124 13.98 -8.57 -4.62
N ILE A 125 13.77 -7.39 -5.19
CA ILE A 125 14.82 -6.64 -5.88
C ILE A 125 15.77 -6.05 -4.83
N THR A 126 17.04 -6.46 -4.88
CA THR A 126 18.01 -6.21 -3.80
C THR A 126 18.88 -4.98 -3.99
N THR A 127 18.90 -4.37 -5.18
CA THR A 127 19.69 -3.16 -5.48
C THR A 127 18.78 -2.02 -5.91
N VAL A 128 19.24 -0.78 -5.72
CA VAL A 128 18.50 0.42 -6.12
C VAL A 128 18.42 0.53 -7.63
N GLU A 129 19.52 0.23 -8.31
CA GLU A 129 19.67 0.24 -9.75
C GLU A 129 18.69 -0.73 -10.40
N ASP A 130 18.59 -1.95 -9.86
CA ASP A 130 17.70 -2.97 -10.40
C ASP A 130 16.23 -2.64 -10.23
N ARG A 131 15.85 -1.78 -9.26
CA ARG A 131 14.45 -1.32 -9.16
C ARG A 131 14.00 -0.61 -10.42
N TRP A 132 14.92 0.05 -11.13
CA TRP A 132 14.65 0.77 -12.38
C TRP A 132 14.94 -0.06 -13.63
N ALA A 133 15.92 -0.97 -13.54
CA ALA A 133 16.36 -1.76 -14.68
C ALA A 133 15.52 -3.02 -14.89
N VAL A 134 15.14 -3.72 -13.82
CA VAL A 134 14.43 -5.01 -13.92
C VAL A 134 13.07 -4.87 -14.61
N PRO A 135 12.18 -3.92 -14.22
CA PRO A 135 10.89 -3.78 -14.90
C PRO A 135 11.00 -3.36 -16.38
N ARG A 136 12.13 -2.77 -16.80
CA ARG A 136 12.36 -2.36 -18.19
C ARG A 136 13.03 -3.44 -19.04
N SER A 137 13.63 -4.45 -18.42
CA SER A 137 14.30 -5.55 -19.11
C SER A 137 13.39 -6.76 -19.17
N ARG A 138 12.92 -7.12 -20.38
CA ARG A 138 12.00 -8.24 -20.58
C ARG A 138 12.54 -9.56 -19.99
N SER A 139 13.82 -9.85 -20.17
CA SER A 139 14.44 -11.08 -19.66
C SER A 139 14.56 -11.10 -18.14
N ARG A 140 15.04 -10.01 -17.52
CA ARG A 140 15.14 -9.90 -16.06
C ARG A 140 13.76 -9.89 -15.40
N TRP A 141 12.79 -9.22 -16.02
CA TRP A 141 11.40 -9.25 -15.58
C TRP A 141 10.82 -10.67 -15.62
N ALA A 142 11.01 -11.40 -16.72
CA ALA A 142 10.57 -12.79 -16.84
C ALA A 142 11.24 -13.70 -15.79
N GLN A 143 12.54 -13.50 -15.52
CA GLN A 143 13.27 -14.26 -14.50
C GLN A 143 12.77 -13.97 -13.07
N LEU A 144 12.45 -12.71 -12.77
CA LEU A 144 11.89 -12.34 -11.48
C LEU A 144 10.50 -12.95 -11.31
N THR A 145 9.66 -12.81 -12.34
CA THR A 145 8.24 -13.16 -12.29
C THR A 145 7.96 -14.65 -12.49
N SER A 146 8.92 -15.45 -12.96
CA SER A 146 8.78 -16.91 -13.02
C SER A 146 8.66 -17.57 -11.63
N GLN A 147 9.01 -16.84 -10.58
CA GLN A 147 8.89 -17.27 -9.17
C GLN A 147 7.55 -16.84 -8.55
N TYR A 148 6.71 -16.10 -9.28
CA TYR A 148 5.42 -15.66 -8.77
C TYR A 148 4.40 -16.78 -8.97
N PRO A 149 3.38 -16.88 -8.09
CA PRO A 149 2.26 -17.78 -8.34
C PRO A 149 1.56 -17.43 -9.66
N ALA A 150 0.96 -18.44 -10.31
CA ALA A 150 0.31 -18.26 -11.60
C ALA A 150 -0.81 -17.20 -11.53
N GLY A 151 -0.90 -16.35 -12.56
CA GLY A 151 -1.90 -15.30 -12.68
C GLY A 151 -1.66 -14.04 -11.81
N TRP A 152 -0.75 -14.09 -10.84
CA TRP A 152 -0.49 -12.95 -9.94
C TRP A 152 0.00 -11.71 -10.68
N ILE A 153 0.83 -11.91 -11.70
CA ILE A 153 1.29 -10.80 -12.53
C ILE A 153 0.11 -10.14 -13.23
N ASP A 154 -0.79 -10.90 -13.84
CA ASP A 154 -1.94 -10.33 -14.55
C ASP A 154 -2.91 -9.62 -13.59
N GLN A 155 -3.03 -10.11 -12.36
CA GLN A 155 -3.83 -9.51 -11.28
C GLN A 155 -3.23 -8.25 -10.66
N GLY A 156 -2.00 -7.87 -11.02
CA GLY A 156 -1.37 -6.66 -10.48
C GLY A 156 -0.55 -6.87 -9.20
N ALA A 157 -0.04 -8.08 -8.95
CA ALA A 157 0.80 -8.37 -7.78
C ALA A 157 1.97 -7.38 -7.62
N PRO A 158 2.36 -7.07 -6.37
CA PRO A 158 3.39 -6.10 -6.08
C PRO A 158 4.77 -6.59 -6.49
N VAL A 159 5.68 -5.65 -6.71
CA VAL A 159 7.12 -5.90 -6.75
C VAL A 159 7.69 -5.59 -5.39
N VAL A 160 8.43 -6.54 -4.81
CA VAL A 160 9.10 -6.36 -3.53
C VAL A 160 10.53 -5.83 -3.78
N ALA A 161 10.95 -4.82 -3.02
CA ALA A 161 12.30 -4.27 -3.10
C ALA A 161 12.85 -3.95 -1.70
N TRP A 162 14.15 -4.14 -1.48
CA TRP A 162 14.78 -3.77 -0.20
C TRP A 162 14.80 -2.26 -0.01
N ARG A 163 14.27 -1.75 1.10
CA ARG A 163 14.31 -0.34 1.46
C ARG A 163 15.73 0.19 1.64
N ARG A 164 15.97 1.44 1.25
CA ARG A 164 17.24 2.19 1.39
C ARG A 164 17.43 2.72 2.81
N TYR A 165 16.33 3.08 3.46
CA TYR A 165 16.30 3.66 4.81
C TYR A 165 15.03 3.22 5.55
N ARG A 166 14.99 3.44 6.89
CA ARG A 166 14.00 2.86 7.81
C ARG A 166 12.54 3.15 7.45
N ARG A 167 12.24 4.29 6.84
CA ARG A 167 10.87 4.75 6.52
C ARG A 167 10.72 5.08 5.03
N GLU A 168 11.32 4.26 4.16
CA GLU A 168 11.12 4.47 2.73
C GLU A 168 9.66 4.08 2.39
N ALA A 169 8.82 5.06 2.08
CA ALA A 169 7.40 4.85 1.76
C ALA A 169 7.22 3.88 0.59
N HIS A 170 6.20 3.04 0.60
CA HIS A 170 5.85 2.24 -0.57
C HIS A 170 5.46 3.14 -1.75
N ALA A 171 5.73 2.70 -2.98
CA ALA A 171 5.36 3.48 -4.16
C ALA A 171 4.08 2.88 -4.78
N PRO A 172 3.00 3.68 -4.88
CA PRO A 172 1.79 3.25 -5.57
C PRO A 172 2.03 3.12 -7.07
N PRO A 173 1.22 2.30 -7.75
CA PRO A 173 1.32 2.12 -9.20
C PRO A 173 0.89 3.37 -9.97
N TYR A 174 1.50 3.57 -11.14
CA TYR A 174 1.18 4.64 -12.09
C TYR A 174 1.46 4.17 -13.54
N THR A 175 1.13 4.95 -14.56
CA THR A 175 1.21 4.50 -15.97
C THR A 175 2.58 3.95 -16.38
N GLY A 176 3.68 4.52 -15.87
CA GLY A 176 5.03 4.05 -16.17
C GLY A 176 5.48 2.84 -15.34
N ARG A 177 4.75 2.50 -14.27
CA ARG A 177 5.00 1.40 -13.34
C ARG A 177 3.66 0.88 -12.78
N PRO A 178 2.98 -0.03 -13.49
CA PRO A 178 1.60 -0.41 -13.18
C PRO A 178 1.48 -1.36 -11.97
N ARG A 179 2.44 -1.36 -11.04
CA ARG A 179 2.49 -2.24 -9.86
C ARG A 179 2.98 -1.48 -8.65
N TYR A 180 2.45 -1.84 -7.48
CA TYR A 180 3.01 -1.40 -6.21
C TYR A 180 4.48 -1.83 -6.11
N GLU A 181 5.36 -0.91 -5.70
CA GLU A 181 6.70 -1.24 -5.25
C GLU A 181 6.69 -1.22 -3.71
N LEU A 182 6.68 -2.42 -3.11
CA LEU A 182 6.71 -2.61 -1.67
C LEU A 182 8.14 -2.62 -1.17
N ARG A 183 8.45 -1.67 -0.29
CA ARG A 183 9.79 -1.37 0.19
C ARG A 183 10.03 -2.04 1.54
N VAL A 184 10.47 -3.28 1.50
CA VAL A 184 10.61 -4.14 2.69
C VAL A 184 11.97 -4.00 3.35
N THR A 185 12.04 -4.36 4.63
CA THR A 185 13.30 -4.36 5.37
C THR A 185 14.28 -5.37 4.77
N ARG A 186 15.51 -4.91 4.50
CA ARG A 186 16.61 -5.82 4.15
C ARG A 186 16.89 -6.74 5.37
N PRO A 187 16.89 -8.07 5.21
CA PRO A 187 17.30 -8.97 6.27
C PRO A 187 18.69 -8.61 6.77
N PRO A 188 18.98 -8.68 8.08
CA PRO A 188 20.34 -8.49 8.58
C PRO A 188 21.28 -9.44 7.84
N ILE A 189 22.39 -8.91 7.34
CA ILE A 189 23.45 -9.74 6.76
C ILE A 189 23.99 -10.58 7.91
N ASP A 190 23.85 -11.89 7.84
CA ASP A 190 24.48 -12.80 8.80
C ASP A 190 26.00 -12.78 8.59
N ARG A 191 26.65 -11.78 9.18
CA ARG A 191 28.11 -11.61 9.15
C ARG A 191 28.81 -12.51 10.17
N GLY A 192 28.09 -13.42 10.84
CA GLY A 192 28.53 -14.12 12.04
C GLY A 192 28.99 -15.57 11.85
N ARG A 193 28.60 -16.27 10.78
CA ARG A 193 28.98 -17.69 10.62
C ARG A 193 30.31 -17.83 9.87
N ARG A 194 31.42 -17.52 10.53
CA ARG A 194 32.71 -18.15 10.18
C ARG A 194 32.52 -19.65 10.40
N PRO A 195 32.90 -20.53 9.46
CA PRO A 195 32.94 -21.96 9.73
C PRO A 195 34.06 -22.22 10.74
N THR A 196 33.74 -22.24 12.04
CA THR A 196 34.58 -22.88 13.05
C THR A 196 34.38 -24.38 12.94
N ASP A 197 35.01 -24.99 11.94
CA ASP A 197 35.24 -26.43 11.86
C ASP A 197 36.43 -26.69 10.92
N GLN A 198 37.63 -26.31 11.38
CA GLN A 198 38.91 -26.87 10.92
C GLN A 198 39.76 -27.27 12.13
N GLY A 199 39.13 -27.94 13.10
CA GLY A 199 39.78 -28.38 14.34
C GLY A 199 39.46 -29.83 14.67
N ALA A 200 39.64 -30.75 13.72
CA ALA A 200 39.64 -32.19 13.98
C ALA A 200 40.36 -32.96 12.86
N LEU A 201 41.66 -32.69 12.68
CA LEU A 201 42.58 -33.59 11.98
C LEU A 201 43.94 -33.50 12.66
N PHE A 202 44.06 -34.09 13.85
CA PHE A 202 45.28 -34.68 14.39
C PHE A 202 44.88 -35.79 15.38
#